data_AF-A0A5C7KY18-F1
#
_entry.id   AF-A0A5C7KY18-F1
#
_cell.length_a   1.000
_cell.length_b   1.000
_cell.length_c   1.000
_cell.angle_alpha   90.00
_cell.angle_beta   90.00
_cell.angle_gamma   90.00
#
_symmetry.space_group_name_H-M   'P 1'
#
loop_
_entity.id
_entity.type
_entity.pdbx_description
1 polymer ?
#
loop_
_entity_poly.entity_id
_entity_poly.type
_entity_poly.pdbx_seq_one_letter_code
_entity_poly.pdbx_strand_id
1 'polypeptide(L)'
;MTLDQLDLFTEREHRALGAPPVPNRHGVFEPDETLTLASPGRYGMATAEIDLVHVPAFGWIYATAYHVGDAGASSPLMLTRAARGDSRQDALVRAVDELCGRMDGYLQCSNDSATRKATARKVKAWAKGLLA
;
A
#
# COMPACT_ATOMS: atom_id res chain seq x y z
N MET A 1 -45.76 26.51 0.44
CA MET A 1 -44.51 25.78 0.77
C MET A 1 -43.74 25.72 -0.54
N THR A 2 -42.81 26.66 -0.74
CA THR A 2 -42.12 26.87 -2.01
C THR A 2 -40.95 25.90 -2.17
N LEU A 3 -40.73 25.48 -3.41
CA LEU A 3 -39.75 24.49 -3.88
C LEU A 3 -38.28 24.95 -3.78
N ASP A 4 -37.96 25.95 -2.93
CA ASP A 4 -36.64 26.57 -2.84
C ASP A 4 -35.78 26.08 -1.66
N GLN A 5 -36.26 25.09 -0.88
CA GLN A 5 -35.51 24.58 0.30
C GLN A 5 -34.88 23.20 0.11
N LEU A 6 -35.02 22.57 -1.06
CA LEU A 6 -34.44 21.25 -1.34
C LEU A 6 -33.06 21.29 -2.00
N ASP A 7 -32.63 22.42 -2.58
CA ASP A 7 -31.31 22.52 -3.24
C ASP A 7 -30.16 22.98 -2.32
N LEU A 8 -30.47 23.49 -1.12
CA LEU A 8 -29.44 24.05 -0.23
C LEU A 8 -28.87 23.04 0.78
N PHE A 9 -29.45 21.85 0.90
CA PHE A 9 -28.95 20.79 1.79
C PHE A 9 -27.99 19.82 1.11
N THR A 10 -27.88 19.82 -0.23
CA THR A 10 -27.11 18.81 -0.95
C THR A 10 -25.68 19.26 -1.29
N GLU A 11 -25.39 20.56 -1.30
CA GLU A 11 -24.06 21.06 -1.70
C GLU A 11 -23.07 21.27 -0.55
N ARG A 12 -23.54 21.39 0.70
CA ARG A 12 -22.66 21.72 1.84
C ARG A 12 -22.08 20.51 2.59
N GLU A 13 -22.66 19.32 2.44
CA GLU A 13 -22.10 18.09 3.02
C GLU A 13 -21.13 17.35 2.08
N HIS A 14 -21.04 17.75 0.81
CA HIS A 14 -20.11 17.17 -0.15
C HIS A 14 -18.64 17.63 0.02
N ARG A 15 -18.36 18.54 0.97
CA ARG A 15 -17.03 19.16 1.13
C ARG A 15 -16.15 18.54 2.23
N ALA A 16 -16.65 17.52 2.94
CA ALA A 16 -15.88 16.77 3.95
C ALA A 16 -15.38 15.40 3.49
N LEU A 17 -15.81 14.96 2.30
CA LEU A 17 -15.33 13.75 1.64
C LEU A 17 -14.54 14.21 0.41
N GLY A 18 -13.21 14.16 0.47
CA GLY A 18 -12.37 14.44 -0.71
C GLY A 18 -12.91 13.68 -1.92
N ALA A 19 -12.78 14.26 -3.12
CA ALA A 19 -13.22 13.61 -4.35
C ALA A 19 -12.74 12.15 -4.39
N PRO A 20 -13.58 11.20 -4.82
CA PRO A 20 -13.19 9.79 -4.84
C PRO A 20 -11.89 9.64 -5.64
N PRO A 21 -10.95 8.78 -5.19
CA PRO A 21 -9.66 8.69 -5.83
C PRO A 21 -9.82 8.26 -7.28
N VAL A 22 -9.25 9.05 -8.19
CA VAL A 22 -9.32 8.84 -9.63
C VAL A 22 -7.97 8.30 -10.09
N PRO A 23 -7.91 7.17 -10.81
CA PRO A 23 -6.64 6.68 -11.32
C PRO A 23 -6.13 7.60 -12.42
N ASN A 24 -4.80 7.73 -12.52
CA ASN A 24 -4.17 8.46 -13.61
C ASN A 24 -4.40 7.77 -14.97
N ARG A 25 -3.88 8.35 -16.06
CA ARG A 25 -4.00 7.82 -17.44
C ARG A 25 -3.49 6.37 -17.63
N HIS A 26 -2.74 5.83 -16.67
CA HIS A 26 -2.21 4.47 -16.68
C HIS A 26 -3.01 3.52 -15.77
N GLY A 27 -4.08 3.97 -15.12
CA GLY A 27 -4.88 3.15 -14.22
C GLY A 27 -4.33 3.05 -12.79
N VAL A 28 -3.32 3.86 -12.43
CA VAL A 28 -2.71 3.88 -11.08
C VAL A 28 -3.40 4.92 -10.22
N PHE A 29 -3.85 4.53 -9.04
CA PHE A 29 -4.39 5.44 -8.03
C PHE A 29 -3.26 6.06 -7.21
N GLU A 30 -3.46 7.31 -6.80
CA GLU A 30 -2.63 7.90 -5.74
C GLU A 30 -3.01 7.28 -4.39
N PRO A 31 -2.03 6.95 -3.52
CA PRO A 31 -2.32 6.40 -2.21
C PRO A 31 -2.92 7.45 -1.28
N ASP A 32 -3.88 7.04 -0.47
CA ASP A 32 -4.33 7.82 0.70
C ASP A 32 -3.29 7.77 1.82
N GLU A 33 -2.54 6.66 1.87
CA GLU A 33 -1.54 6.40 2.89
C GLU A 33 -0.37 5.59 2.33
N THR A 34 0.85 5.99 2.68
CA THR A 34 2.09 5.27 2.35
C THR A 34 2.89 5.00 3.62
N LEU A 35 3.12 3.73 3.92
CA LEU A 35 3.91 3.26 5.06
C LEU A 35 5.30 2.84 4.57
N THR A 36 6.35 3.52 5.03
CA THR A 36 7.71 3.32 4.51
C THR A 36 8.68 2.81 5.57
N LEU A 37 9.48 1.80 5.23
CA LEU A 37 10.72 1.51 5.91
C LEU A 37 11.85 2.34 5.29
N ALA A 38 12.05 3.54 5.86
CA ALA A 38 13.16 4.40 5.51
C ALA A 38 14.48 3.80 6.02
N SER A 39 15.29 3.33 5.09
CA SER A 39 16.71 3.04 5.30
C SER A 39 17.42 3.47 4.01
N PRO A 40 18.73 3.77 4.03
CA PRO A 40 19.44 4.09 2.80
C PRO A 40 19.54 2.82 1.95
N GLY A 41 18.49 2.54 1.19
CA GLY A 41 18.57 1.67 0.03
C GLY A 41 19.54 2.29 -0.96
N ARG A 42 20.03 1.46 -1.90
CA ARG A 42 20.79 1.96 -3.03
C ARG A 42 19.92 3.00 -3.77
N TYR A 43 20.49 4.15 -4.12
CA TYR A 43 19.81 5.24 -4.85
C TYR A 43 18.74 6.04 -4.08
N GLY A 44 18.70 5.97 -2.74
CA GLY A 44 17.80 6.82 -1.94
C GLY A 44 16.34 6.38 -1.93
N MET A 45 16.05 5.16 -2.41
CA MET A 45 14.71 4.57 -2.35
C MET A 45 14.47 3.89 -1.00
N ALA A 46 13.21 3.85 -0.56
CA ALA A 46 12.83 3.13 0.65
C ALA A 46 13.15 1.63 0.51
N THR A 47 13.43 0.97 1.63
CA THR A 47 13.74 -0.47 1.61
C THR A 47 12.47 -1.30 1.45
N ALA A 48 11.33 -0.80 1.94
CA ALA A 48 10.01 -1.36 1.69
C ALA A 48 8.95 -0.26 1.85
N GLU A 49 7.85 -0.42 1.11
CA GLU A 49 6.69 0.47 1.11
C GLU A 49 5.41 -0.35 1.05
N ILE A 50 4.37 0.11 1.76
CA ILE A 50 3.00 -0.33 1.60
C ILE A 50 2.16 0.90 1.30
N ASP A 51 1.52 0.90 0.14
CA ASP A 51 0.58 1.93 -0.28
C ASP A 51 -0.85 1.42 -0.09
N LEU A 52 -1.71 2.26 0.46
CA LEU A 52 -3.12 1.97 0.73
C LEU A 52 -3.99 3.08 0.12
N VAL A 53 -5.10 2.69 -0.51
CA VAL A 53 -6.14 3.65 -0.93
C VAL A 53 -7.51 3.02 -0.71
N HIS A 54 -8.47 3.85 -0.34
CA HIS A 54 -9.88 3.46 -0.29
C HIS A 54 -10.57 3.87 -1.58
N VAL A 55 -10.95 2.89 -2.41
CA VAL A 55 -11.76 3.15 -3.60
C VAL A 55 -13.22 2.83 -3.25
N PRO A 56 -14.14 3.82 -3.16
CA PRO A 56 -15.49 3.60 -2.63
C PRO A 56 -16.28 2.46 -3.30
N ALA A 57 -16.06 2.24 -4.59
CA ALA A 57 -16.73 1.17 -5.34
C ALA A 57 -16.09 -0.23 -5.16
N PHE A 58 -14.87 -0.33 -4.61
CA PHE A 58 -14.10 -1.57 -4.58
C PHE A 58 -13.51 -1.91 -3.20
N GLY A 59 -13.64 -1.02 -2.21
CA GLY A 59 -13.06 -1.17 -0.87
C GLY A 59 -11.61 -0.69 -0.80
N TRP A 60 -10.88 -1.18 0.20
CA TRP A 60 -9.46 -0.86 0.37
C TRP A 60 -8.62 -1.73 -0.55
N ILE A 61 -7.71 -1.11 -1.28
CA ILE A 61 -6.72 -1.82 -2.08
C ILE A 61 -5.33 -1.44 -1.62
N TYR A 62 -4.38 -2.35 -1.80
CA TYR A 62 -3.01 -2.14 -1.38
C TYR A 62 -2.00 -2.50 -2.47
N ALA A 63 -0.83 -1.89 -2.37
CA ALA A 63 0.36 -2.23 -3.13
C ALA A 63 1.55 -2.38 -2.19
N THR A 64 2.47 -3.27 -2.53
CA THR A 64 3.72 -3.45 -1.81
C THR A 64 4.89 -3.18 -2.74
N ALA A 65 5.93 -2.56 -2.20
CA ALA A 65 7.23 -2.43 -2.84
C ALA A 65 8.34 -2.79 -1.86
N TYR A 66 9.43 -3.37 -2.36
CA TYR A 66 10.60 -3.67 -1.55
C TYR A 66 11.88 -3.75 -2.37
N HIS A 67 12.99 -3.50 -1.68
CA HIS A 67 14.34 -3.60 -2.21
C HIS A 67 15.22 -4.42 -1.25
N VAL A 68 15.70 -5.56 -1.72
CA VAL A 68 16.57 -6.49 -0.99
C VAL A 68 17.87 -6.67 -1.77
N GLY A 69 18.84 -5.79 -1.48
CA GLY A 69 20.10 -5.72 -2.23
C GLY A 69 19.89 -5.10 -3.61
N ASP A 70 20.19 -5.86 -4.66
CA ASP A 70 19.99 -5.57 -6.08
C ASP A 70 18.66 -6.11 -6.62
N ALA A 71 17.95 -6.95 -5.84
CA ALA A 71 16.63 -7.44 -6.18
C ALA A 71 15.55 -6.53 -5.57
N GLY A 72 14.44 -6.36 -6.27
CA GLY A 72 13.29 -5.65 -5.77
C GLY A 72 12.05 -5.96 -6.59
N ALA A 73 10.90 -5.71 -6.00
CA ALA A 73 9.63 -5.77 -6.70
C ALA A 73 8.76 -4.61 -6.22
N SER A 74 7.93 -4.10 -7.13
CA SER A 74 6.92 -3.11 -6.84
C SER A 74 5.66 -3.51 -7.59
N SER A 75 4.54 -3.52 -6.87
CA SER A 75 3.21 -3.70 -7.44
C SER A 75 2.58 -2.33 -7.57
N PRO A 76 2.16 -1.88 -8.77
CA PRO A 76 1.49 -0.60 -8.90
C PRO A 76 0.09 -0.69 -8.29
N LEU A 77 -0.35 0.41 -7.67
CA LEU A 77 -1.66 0.51 -7.05
C LEU A 77 -2.75 0.68 -8.13
N MET A 78 -3.06 -0.41 -8.83
CA MET A 78 -4.02 -0.51 -9.94
C MET A 78 -5.05 -1.59 -9.63
N LEU A 79 -6.35 -1.36 -9.88
CA LEU A 79 -7.41 -2.34 -9.57
C LEU A 79 -7.21 -3.74 -10.18
N THR A 80 -6.50 -3.85 -11.30
CA THR A 80 -6.23 -5.13 -11.99
C THR A 80 -5.08 -5.91 -11.36
N ARG A 81 -4.30 -5.30 -10.45
CA ARG A 81 -3.06 -5.87 -9.89
C ARG A 81 -3.01 -5.78 -8.36
N ALA A 82 -3.58 -4.72 -7.78
CA ALA A 82 -3.67 -4.51 -6.35
C ALA A 82 -4.67 -5.48 -5.74
N ALA A 83 -4.22 -6.20 -4.72
CA ALA A 83 -5.09 -7.01 -3.90
C ALA A 83 -5.95 -6.12 -2.99
N ARG A 84 -7.06 -6.68 -2.52
CA ARG A 84 -8.11 -5.94 -1.82
C ARG A 84 -8.26 -6.42 -0.38
N GLY A 85 -8.77 -5.55 0.47
CA GLY A 85 -9.27 -5.88 1.80
C GLY A 85 -10.60 -5.20 2.09
N ASP A 86 -11.40 -5.83 2.94
CA ASP A 86 -12.75 -5.34 3.29
C ASP A 86 -12.70 -4.09 4.19
N SER A 87 -11.55 -3.85 4.81
CA SER A 87 -11.24 -2.68 5.60
C SER A 87 -9.77 -2.28 5.42
N ARG A 88 -9.41 -1.07 5.87
CA ARG A 88 -8.01 -0.64 5.93
C ARG A 88 -7.14 -1.67 6.66
N GLN A 89 -7.63 -2.19 7.79
CA GLN A 89 -6.90 -3.16 8.60
C GLN A 89 -6.72 -4.49 7.87
N ASP A 90 -7.75 -4.99 7.18
CA ASP A 90 -7.65 -6.22 6.39
C ASP A 90 -6.66 -6.05 5.22
N ALA A 91 -6.73 -4.91 4.52
CA ALA A 91 -5.78 -4.58 3.45
C ALA A 91 -4.33 -4.53 3.97
N LEU A 92 -4.12 -3.92 5.14
CA LEU A 92 -2.80 -3.87 5.78
C LEU A 92 -2.30 -5.25 6.21
N VAL A 93 -3.15 -6.08 6.83
CA VAL A 93 -2.79 -7.47 7.20
C VAL A 93 -2.33 -8.25 5.98
N ARG A 94 -3.09 -8.18 4.89
CA ARG A 94 -2.76 -8.87 3.63
C ARG A 94 -1.47 -8.34 3.01
N ALA A 95 -1.24 -7.03 3.02
CA ALA A 95 0.00 -6.42 2.56
C ALA A 95 1.22 -6.90 3.38
N VAL A 96 1.06 -6.98 4.70
CA VAL A 96 2.09 -7.48 5.60
C VAL A 96 2.38 -8.96 5.37
N ASP A 97 1.34 -9.78 5.17
CA ASP A 97 1.48 -11.20 4.87
C ASP A 97 2.20 -11.42 3.52
N GLU A 98 1.86 -10.64 2.50
CA GLU A 98 2.53 -10.67 1.20
C GLU A 98 4.02 -10.36 1.34
N LEU A 99 4.37 -9.24 2.00
CA LEU A 99 5.76 -8.88 2.23
C LEU A 99 6.49 -9.96 3.06
N CYS A 100 5.87 -10.48 4.11
CA CYS A 100 6.45 -11.56 4.91
C CYS A 100 6.74 -12.81 4.08
N GLY A 101 5.79 -13.23 3.24
CA GLY A 101 5.97 -14.37 2.34
C GLY A 101 7.08 -14.17 1.32
N ARG A 102 7.20 -12.97 0.74
CA ARG A 102 8.33 -12.60 -0.13
C ARG A 102 9.66 -12.65 0.61
N MET A 103 9.73 -12.10 1.82
CA MET A 103 10.94 -12.11 2.64
C MET A 103 11.34 -13.53 3.05
N ASP A 104 10.37 -14.41 3.32
CA ASP A 104 10.66 -15.83 3.61
C ASP A 104 11.35 -16.53 2.45
N GLY A 105 11.00 -16.20 1.20
CA GLY A 105 11.74 -16.68 0.03
C GLY A 105 13.23 -16.34 0.07
N TYR A 106 13.59 -15.08 0.39
CA TYR A 106 14.99 -14.66 0.53
C TYR A 106 15.70 -15.34 1.72
N LEU A 107 14.98 -15.60 2.81
CA LEU A 107 15.55 -16.23 4.00
C LEU A 107 15.83 -17.72 3.79
N GLN A 108 14.95 -18.41 3.05
CA GLN A 108 15.05 -19.84 2.76
C GLN A 108 16.00 -20.16 1.60
N CYS A 109 16.23 -19.22 0.69
CA CYS A 109 17.16 -19.39 -0.42
C CYS A 109 18.60 -19.59 0.09
N SER A 110 19.19 -20.77 -0.12
CA SER A 110 20.55 -21.09 0.34
C SER A 110 21.62 -20.22 -0.34
N ASN A 111 21.38 -19.82 -1.59
CA ASN A 111 22.32 -19.04 -2.41
C ASN A 111 22.22 -17.52 -2.19
N ASP A 112 21.27 -17.03 -1.40
CA ASP A 112 21.17 -15.59 -1.13
C ASP A 112 22.27 -15.11 -0.18
N SER A 113 22.79 -13.92 -0.48
CA SER A 113 23.86 -13.31 0.33
C SER A 113 23.41 -13.00 1.76
N ALA A 114 24.35 -13.01 2.69
CA ALA A 114 24.09 -12.66 4.09
C ALA A 114 23.45 -11.25 4.23
N THR A 115 23.88 -10.30 3.38
CA THR A 115 23.31 -8.95 3.31
C THR A 115 21.84 -8.98 2.88
N ARG A 116 21.49 -9.70 1.81
CA ARG A 116 20.09 -9.84 1.37
C ARG A 116 19.22 -10.45 2.48
N LYS A 117 19.72 -11.49 3.15
CA LYS A 117 19.02 -12.10 4.29
C LYS A 117 18.86 -11.14 5.46
N ALA A 118 19.87 -10.32 5.76
CA ALA A 118 19.77 -9.30 6.80
C ALA A 118 18.71 -8.24 6.47
N THR A 119 18.68 -7.75 5.23
CA THR A 119 17.64 -6.81 4.77
C THR A 119 16.25 -7.46 4.81
N ALA A 120 16.12 -8.71 4.37
CA ALA A 120 14.85 -9.42 4.42
C ALA A 120 14.31 -9.58 5.86
N ARG A 121 15.18 -9.86 6.84
CA ARG A 121 14.79 -9.86 8.26
C ARG A 121 14.31 -8.50 8.73
N LYS A 122 14.99 -7.41 8.32
CA LYS A 122 14.58 -6.04 8.66
C LYS A 122 13.20 -5.69 8.10
N VAL A 123 12.98 -5.96 6.81
CA VAL A 123 11.67 -5.74 6.16
C VAL A 123 10.59 -6.56 6.85
N LYS A 124 10.85 -7.85 7.12
CA LYS A 124 9.90 -8.73 7.80
C LYS A 124 9.56 -8.25 9.22
N ALA A 125 10.56 -7.82 9.99
CA ALA A 125 10.35 -7.32 11.34
C ALA A 125 9.56 -6.00 11.34
N TRP A 126 9.90 -5.08 10.42
CA TRP A 126 9.16 -3.84 10.22
C TRP A 126 7.70 -4.10 9.86
N ALA A 127 7.44 -4.93 8.84
CA ALA A 127 6.07 -5.23 8.39
C ALA A 127 5.21 -5.81 9.51
N LYS A 128 5.76 -6.75 10.29
CA LYS A 128 5.06 -7.30 11.46
C LYS A 128 4.79 -6.25 12.54
N GLY A 129 5.70 -5.30 12.73
CA GLY A 129 5.52 -4.19 13.67
C GLY A 129 4.38 -3.24 13.31
N LEU A 130 3.92 -3.21 12.06
CA LEU A 130 2.76 -2.41 11.63
C LEU A 130 1.42 -2.96 12.15
N LEU A 131 1.39 -4.22 12.59
CA LEU A 131 0.20 -4.89 13.12
C LEU A 131 0.19 -5.02 14.65
N ALA A 132 1.23 -4.51 15.31
CA ALA A 132 1.45 -4.67 16.75
C ALA A 132 0.72 -3.62 17.59
#